data_AF-A0A1F7SB48-F1
#
_entry.id   AF-A0A1F7SB48-F1
#
_cell.length_a   1.000
_cell.length_b   1.000
_cell.length_c   1.000
_cell.angle_alpha   90.00
_cell.angle_beta   90.00
_cell.angle_gamma   90.00
#
_symmetry.space_group_name_H-M   'P 1'
#
loop_
_entity.id
_entity.type
_entity.pdbx_description
1 polymer ?
#
loop_
_entity_poly.entity_id
_entity_poly.type
_entity_poly.pdbx_seq_one_letter_code
_entity_poly.pdbx_strand_id
1 'polypeptide(L)'
;MCTICGKTFSQRDIFLGAVIRDVVVKEIIQDHPDWSPEDFICRADLAKYRAKYVRSLLESEKGELTNLNVLLKLFSWFGKLSVLIMFQHKSLT
;
A
#
# COMPACT_ATOMS: atom_id res chain seq x y z
N MET A 1 -6.15 20.79 -19.31
CA MET A 1 -6.75 20.86 -17.96
C MET A 1 -6.32 19.60 -17.21
N CYS A 2 -6.08 19.66 -15.90
CA CYS A 2 -5.80 18.47 -15.09
C CYS A 2 -7.11 17.71 -14.80
N THR A 3 -7.21 16.44 -15.16
CA THR A 3 -8.42 15.60 -14.93
C THR A 3 -8.63 15.31 -13.43
N ILE A 4 -7.59 15.41 -12.60
CA ILE A 4 -7.66 15.13 -11.16
C ILE A 4 -8.25 16.31 -10.37
N CYS A 5 -7.68 17.51 -10.51
CA CYS A 5 -8.13 18.68 -9.75
C CYS A 5 -8.99 19.67 -10.54
N GLY A 6 -9.24 19.42 -11.82
CA GLY A 6 -10.05 20.26 -12.71
C GLY A 6 -9.44 21.62 -13.08
N LYS A 7 -8.22 21.93 -12.61
CA LYS A 7 -7.57 23.23 -12.85
C LYS A 7 -6.81 23.25 -14.19
N THR A 8 -6.67 24.44 -14.76
CA THR A 8 -5.86 24.68 -15.97
C THR A 8 -4.43 25.05 -15.61
N PHE A 9 -3.46 24.50 -16.34
CA PHE A 9 -2.03 24.70 -16.12
C PHE A 9 -1.31 25.01 -17.43
N SER A 10 -0.14 25.62 -17.34
CA SER A 10 0.75 25.80 -18.49
C SER A 10 1.30 24.45 -18.97
N GLN A 11 1.77 24.39 -20.22
CA GLN A 11 2.39 23.17 -20.78
C GLN A 11 3.57 22.64 -19.94
N ARG A 12 4.27 23.51 -19.17
CA ARG A 12 5.39 23.09 -18.32
C ARG A 12 4.96 22.38 -17.04
N ASP A 13 3.69 22.48 -16.66
CA ASP A 13 3.16 21.98 -15.39
C ASP A 13 2.07 20.94 -15.55
N ILE A 14 1.90 20.40 -16.76
CA ILE A 14 0.93 19.38 -17.07
C ILE A 14 1.57 18.29 -17.92
N PHE A 15 1.17 17.05 -17.69
CA PHE A 15 1.75 15.86 -18.33
C PHE A 15 0.63 15.01 -18.90
N LEU A 16 0.84 14.46 -20.10
CA LEU A 16 -0.04 13.47 -20.71
C LEU A 16 0.12 12.13 -20.00
N GLY A 17 -0.98 11.43 -19.74
CA GLY A 17 -0.97 10.16 -19.00
C GLY A 17 -0.04 9.11 -19.61
N ALA A 18 0.07 9.07 -20.94
CA ALA A 18 0.93 8.15 -21.69
C ALA A 18 2.42 8.24 -21.36
N VAL A 19 2.91 9.33 -20.75
CA VAL A 19 4.33 9.46 -20.33
C VAL A 19 4.58 9.03 -18.88
N ILE A 20 3.53 8.62 -18.17
CA ILE A 20 3.57 8.24 -16.76
C ILE A 20 3.78 6.73 -16.68
N ARG A 21 4.69 6.29 -15.80
CA ARG A 21 4.95 4.86 -15.58
C ARG A 21 3.69 4.16 -15.07
N ASP A 22 3.42 2.97 -15.60
CA ASP A 22 2.24 2.14 -15.27
C ASP A 22 1.99 1.97 -13.77
N VAL A 23 3.06 1.81 -12.98
CA VAL A 23 2.94 1.66 -11.53
C VAL A 23 2.32 2.87 -10.84
N VAL A 24 2.55 4.09 -11.35
CA VAL A 24 1.91 5.31 -10.85
C VAL A 24 0.50 5.45 -11.44
N VAL A 25 0.30 5.04 -12.69
CA VAL A 25 -1.03 5.00 -13.33
C VAL A 25 -1.99 4.11 -12.52
N LYS A 26 -1.53 2.96 -12.03
CA LYS A 26 -2.33 2.09 -11.15
C LYS A 26 -2.79 2.80 -9.88
N GLU A 27 -1.94 3.60 -9.25
CA GLU A 27 -2.31 4.39 -8.07
C GLU A 27 -3.34 5.48 -8.40
N ILE A 28 -3.28 6.06 -9.60
CA ILE A 28 -4.26 7.05 -10.10
C ILE A 28 -5.62 6.38 -10.33
N ILE A 29 -5.63 5.26 -11.07
CA ILE A 29 -6.87 4.53 -11.44
C ILE A 29 -7.63 4.05 -10.19
N GLN A 30 -6.93 3.71 -9.11
CA GLN A 30 -7.58 3.35 -7.83
C GLN A 30 -8.49 4.47 -7.29
N ASP A 31 -8.09 5.73 -7.45
CA ASP A 31 -8.85 6.87 -6.96
C ASP A 31 -9.75 7.49 -8.06
N HIS A 32 -9.35 7.34 -9.32
CA HIS A 32 -10.03 7.87 -10.51
C HIS A 32 -10.19 6.76 -11.56
N PRO A 33 -11.21 5.89 -11.45
CA PRO A 33 -11.35 4.70 -12.32
C PRO A 33 -11.48 5.00 -13.81
N ASP A 34 -12.02 6.17 -14.16
CA ASP A 34 -12.21 6.60 -15.54
C ASP A 34 -10.96 7.26 -16.15
N TRP A 35 -9.86 7.41 -15.37
CA TRP A 35 -8.65 8.06 -15.84
C TRP A 35 -7.90 7.17 -16.85
N SER A 36 -7.46 7.77 -17.96
CA SER A 36 -6.78 7.06 -19.04
C SER A 36 -5.45 7.70 -19.45
N PRO A 37 -4.60 7.01 -20.23
CA PRO A 37 -3.35 7.57 -20.75
C PRO A 37 -3.52 8.84 -21.61
N GLU A 38 -4.71 9.08 -22.15
CA GLU A 38 -5.09 10.27 -22.92
C GLU A 38 -5.39 11.49 -22.04
N ASP A 39 -5.59 11.28 -20.74
CA ASP A 39 -5.83 12.35 -19.77
C ASP A 39 -4.56 13.13 -19.43
N PHE A 40 -4.77 14.32 -18.89
CA PHE A 40 -3.70 15.19 -18.42
C PHE A 40 -3.71 15.30 -16.90
N ILE A 41 -2.52 15.31 -16.30
CA ILE A 41 -2.34 15.51 -14.85
C ILE A 41 -1.33 16.63 -14.59
N CYS A 42 -1.62 17.48 -13.59
CA CYS A 42 -0.70 18.53 -13.21
C CYS A 42 0.50 17.98 -12.41
N ARG A 43 1.61 18.74 -12.38
CA ARG A 43 2.82 18.40 -11.62
C ARG A 43 2.52 18.07 -10.15
N ALA A 44 1.66 18.85 -9.51
CA ALA A 44 1.38 18.71 -8.08
C ALA A 44 0.61 17.41 -7.77
N ASP A 45 -0.42 17.09 -8.55
CA ASP A 45 -1.18 15.85 -8.35
C ASP A 45 -0.35 14.62 -8.75
N LEU A 46 0.44 14.71 -9.83
CA LEU A 46 1.37 13.65 -10.20
C LEU A 46 2.39 13.33 -9.08
N ALA A 47 2.88 14.37 -8.38
CA ALA A 47 3.78 14.17 -7.24
C ALA A 47 3.09 13.44 -6.07
N LYS A 48 1.80 13.69 -5.82
CA LYS A 48 1.03 12.96 -4.80
C LYS A 48 0.94 11.47 -5.11
N TYR A 49 0.61 11.11 -6.35
CA TYR A 49 0.52 9.70 -6.75
C TYR A 49 1.87 8.99 -6.77
N ARG A 50 2.95 9.69 -7.14
CA ARG A 50 4.32 9.15 -6.99
C ARG A 50 4.65 8.86 -5.52
N ALA A 51 4.27 9.75 -4.61
CA ALA A 51 4.46 9.54 -3.18
C ALA A 51 3.58 8.39 -2.64
N LYS A 52 2.34 8.25 -3.14
CA LYS A 52 1.44 7.14 -2.82
C LYS A 52 2.04 5.80 -3.23
N TYR A 53 2.59 5.70 -4.45
CA TYR A 53 3.30 4.51 -4.91
C TYR A 53 4.52 4.17 -4.03
N VAL A 54 5.35 5.15 -3.69
CA VAL A 54 6.50 4.90 -2.78
C VAL A 54 6.03 4.41 -1.42
N ARG A 55 4.92 4.95 -0.90
CA ARG A 55 4.34 4.50 0.36
C ARG A 55 3.81 3.07 0.27
N SER A 56 3.11 2.71 -0.81
CA SER A 56 2.57 1.36 -0.99
C SER A 56 3.68 0.31 -1.07
N LEU A 57 4.82 0.64 -1.70
CA LEU A 57 6.02 -0.20 -1.67
C LEU A 57 6.54 -0.42 -0.24
N LEU A 58 6.74 0.64 0.54
CA LEU A 58 7.24 0.54 1.91
C LEU A 58 6.27 -0.21 2.85
N GLU A 59 4.97 -0.08 2.62
CA GLU A 59 3.95 -0.80 3.38
C GLU A 59 3.94 -2.29 3.02
N SER A 60 4.15 -2.65 1.75
CA SER A 60 4.25 -4.05 1.33
C SER A 60 5.46 -4.77 1.95
N GLU A 61 6.61 -4.10 2.06
CA GLU A 61 7.80 -4.62 2.74
C GLU A 61 7.57 -4.80 4.26
N LYS A 62 6.84 -3.88 4.90
CA LYS A 62 6.43 -4.06 6.31
C LYS A 62 5.38 -5.16 6.48
N GLY A 63 4.53 -5.39 5.50
CA GLY A 63 3.51 -6.45 5.47
C GLY A 63 4.10 -7.85 5.56
N GLU A 64 5.26 -8.07 4.93
CA GLU A 64 6.00 -9.33 5.07
C GLU A 64 6.57 -9.50 6.49
N LEU A 65 7.03 -8.42 7.12
CA LEU A 65 7.51 -8.44 8.51
C LEU A 65 6.37 -8.62 9.53
N THR A 66 5.19 -8.04 9.31
CA THR A 66 4.03 -8.24 10.20
C THR A 66 3.47 -9.65 10.11
N ASN A 67 3.41 -10.25 8.92
CA ASN A 67 3.04 -11.66 8.77
C ASN A 67 4.03 -12.60 9.49
N LEU A 68 5.34 -12.33 9.39
CA LEU A 68 6.34 -13.08 10.16
C LEU A 68 6.15 -12.90 11.68
N ASN A 69 5.86 -11.68 12.13
CA ASN A 69 5.59 -11.39 13.55
C ASN A 69 4.32 -12.10 14.07
N VAL A 70 3.26 -12.20 13.27
CA VAL A 70 2.05 -12.94 13.62
C VAL A 70 2.33 -14.43 13.75
N LEU A 71 3.09 -15.02 12.82
CA LEU A 71 3.50 -16.42 12.90
C LEU A 71 4.35 -16.68 14.16
N LEU A 72 5.33 -15.82 14.46
CA LEU A 72 6.14 -15.93 15.69
C LEU A 72 5.29 -15.83 16.96
N LYS A 73 4.28 -14.94 16.98
CA LYS A 73 3.33 -14.84 18.09
C LYS A 73 2.45 -16.08 18.23
N LEU A 74 2.01 -16.68 17.13
CA LEU A 74 1.27 -17.94 17.14
C LEU A 74 2.15 -19.08 17.67
N PHE A 75 3.38 -19.24 17.19
CA PHE A 75 4.32 -20.23 17.71
C PHE A 75 4.57 -20.05 19.21
N SER A 76 4.73 -18.81 19.68
CA SER A 76 4.85 -18.50 21.11
C SER A 76 3.59 -18.83 21.91
N TRP A 77 2.40 -18.58 21.35
CA TRP A 77 1.12 -18.89 21.98
C TRP A 77 0.87 -20.40 22.05
N PHE A 78 1.15 -21.15 20.98
CA PHE A 78 1.09 -22.62 20.99
C PHE A 78 2.07 -23.23 21.98
N GLY A 79 3.29 -22.67 22.10
CA GLY A 79 4.26 -23.09 23.11
C GLY A 79 3.82 -22.79 24.56
N LYS A 80 3.09 -21.70 24.79
CA LYS A 80 2.50 -21.39 26.10
C LYS A 80 1.28 -22.26 26.42
N LEU A 81 0.47 -22.57 25.41
CA LEU A 81 -0.72 -23.41 25.55
C LEU A 81 -0.34 -24.86 25.91
N SER A 82 0.71 -25.41 25.31
CA SER A 82 1.23 -26.74 25.64
C SER A 82 1.78 -26.81 27.07
N VAL A 83 2.47 -25.77 27.56
CA VAL A 83 2.91 -25.68 28.96
C VAL A 83 1.71 -25.58 29.92
N LEU A 84 0.68 -24.80 29.58
CA LEU A 84 -0.52 -24.65 30.42
C LEU A 84 -1.27 -25.99 30.59
N ILE A 85 -1.39 -26.77 29.50
CA ILE A 85 -2.01 -28.11 29.51
C ILE A 85 -1.18 -29.08 30.37
N MET A 86 0.16 -29.03 30.30
CA MET A 86 1.03 -29.85 31.15
C MET A 86 0.92 -29.48 32.63
N PHE A 87 0.73 -28.20 32.97
CA PHE A 87 0.55 -27.76 34.37
C PHE A 87 -0.82 -28.14 34.94
N GLN A 88 -1.90 -28.10 34.14
CA GLN A 88 -3.22 -28.51 34.61
C GLN A 88 -3.33 -30.02 34.87
N HIS A 89 -2.60 -30.86 34.12
CA HIS A 89 -2.58 -32.30 34.36
C HIS A 89 -1.70 -32.75 35.54
N LYS A 90 -0.76 -31.92 36.02
CA LYS A 90 0.14 -32.26 37.13
C LYS A 90 -0.42 -31.91 38.52
N SER A 91 -1.62 -31.34 38.60
CA SER A 91 -2.30 -30.99 39.86
C SER A 91 -3.31 -32.05 40.34
N LEU A 92 -3.40 -33.21 39.68
CA LEU A 92 -4.35 -34.30 39.99
C LEU A 92 -3.66 -35.65 40.32
N THR A 93 -2.39 -35.63 40.69
CA THR A 93 -1.69 -36.76 41.32
C THR A 93 -0.89 -36.28 42.51
#